data_AF-A0A2D6MHW3-F1
#
_entry.id   AF-A0A2D6MHW3-F1
#
_cell.length_a   1.000
_cell.length_b   1.000
_cell.length_c   1.000
_cell.angle_alpha   90.00
_cell.angle_beta   90.00
_cell.angle_gamma   90.00
#
_symmetry.space_group_name_H-M   'P 1'
#
loop_
_entity.id
_entity.type
_entity.pdbx_description
1 polymer ?
#
loop_
_entity_poly.entity_id
_entity_poly.type
_entity_poly.pdbx_seq_one_letter_code
_entity_poly.pdbx_strand_id
1 'polypeptide(L)'
;MELSSKILSDITVHMKYARHLDDKFRRENWKELVTRNKDMHIKKYPELTEEISEAYSFVYDKKVLPSMRSMQFGGKPIEVAPNRIFNCAYMPVDDTRVFGEAMFLLLGGTGVGYSVQNHHVECLPEIRRPNSKRTRRFLVADSIEGWADAVKSLVVSYFNGTSKLRFDFSDIRPKGAKLVTSGGKAPGPQPLRECLVKLEGILEAKEDGDKLKPIDAHDMICHIADAVLAGGIRRAALISLFSADDDEMIAAKTGDWWEQNSQRGRANNSIVLMRHRITKDYFMNLWDRIRASGSGEPGFYFTNDKDWGTNPCCEIGLRPFQFCNLVEINASNVQSQEDLEARAQAAAFIGTLQASYTDFHYLRPIWQRSTEKDALIGVSMTGIASGKVMGLNVTKAVTIVKEENKRVAALLGIKSAARLTCVKPAGTTSLALGTSSGIHAWHNDFYIRRLRVGKNEPIYQYLVENHSELIEDEYFRPHDTAVISVPQKAPENAITRNESAIDLLERIRFITNKWVRPGYVKGQNTHNVSATISIKEGEWEEVAEWMWQNRGVYNGLSVLPYTDHTYIQSPFEDCDEEIYEKMMSSLRDVDLDMVIEYSDNTNLAGEIACSGGSCSISYL
;
A
#
# COMPACT_ATOMS: atom_id res chain seq x y z
N MET A 1 -4.45 -11.71 -23.30
CA MET A 1 -4.72 -12.28 -21.97
C MET A 1 -5.70 -13.41 -22.18
N GLU A 2 -5.51 -14.58 -21.56
CA GLU A 2 -6.51 -15.66 -21.63
C GLU A 2 -7.83 -15.22 -20.98
N LEU A 3 -8.93 -15.89 -21.34
CA LEU A 3 -10.28 -15.53 -20.88
C LEU A 3 -10.37 -15.49 -19.35
N SER A 4 -9.83 -16.48 -18.66
CA SER A 4 -9.88 -16.57 -17.20
C SER A 4 -9.12 -15.42 -16.50
N SER A 5 -7.91 -15.10 -16.95
CA SER A 5 -7.17 -13.94 -16.44
C SER A 5 -7.87 -12.62 -16.79
N LYS A 6 -8.54 -12.52 -17.94
CA LYS A 6 -9.35 -11.35 -18.31
C LYS A 6 -10.52 -11.17 -17.34
N ILE A 7 -11.28 -12.23 -17.06
CA ILE A 7 -12.41 -12.20 -16.12
C ILE A 7 -11.95 -11.77 -14.73
N LEU A 8 -10.90 -12.39 -14.21
CA LEU A 8 -10.35 -12.03 -12.91
C LEU A 8 -9.86 -10.57 -12.86
N SER A 9 -9.21 -10.11 -13.93
CA SER A 9 -8.77 -8.72 -14.09
C SER A 9 -9.94 -7.75 -14.09
N ASP A 10 -10.97 -8.02 -14.90
CA ASP A 10 -12.13 -7.13 -15.07
C ASP A 10 -12.96 -7.07 -13.77
N ILE A 11 -13.20 -8.21 -13.11
CA ILE A 11 -13.84 -8.27 -11.79
C ILE A 11 -13.03 -7.47 -10.76
N THR A 12 -11.71 -7.65 -10.73
CA THR A 12 -10.84 -6.91 -9.80
C THR A 12 -10.94 -5.40 -10.05
N VAL A 13 -10.92 -4.97 -11.32
CA VAL A 13 -11.04 -3.56 -11.69
C VAL A 13 -12.39 -3.00 -11.25
N HIS A 14 -13.48 -3.71 -11.53
CA HIS A 14 -14.83 -3.31 -11.17
C HIS A 14 -14.99 -3.15 -9.65
N MET A 15 -14.52 -4.12 -8.86
CA MET A 15 -14.67 -4.11 -7.41
C MET A 15 -13.76 -3.08 -6.71
N LYS A 16 -12.60 -2.72 -7.30
CA LYS A 16 -11.57 -1.95 -6.58
C LYS A 16 -11.31 -0.55 -7.12
N TYR A 17 -11.51 -0.30 -8.41
CA TYR A 17 -11.10 0.95 -9.05
C TYR A 17 -12.22 1.66 -9.81
N ALA A 18 -13.20 0.92 -10.33
CA ALA A 18 -14.28 1.49 -11.10
C ALA A 18 -15.20 2.34 -10.22
N ARG A 19 -15.39 3.60 -10.64
CA ARG A 19 -16.30 4.52 -9.97
C ARG A 19 -17.74 4.24 -10.39
N HIS A 20 -18.68 4.41 -9.47
CA HIS A 20 -20.09 4.43 -9.79
C HIS A 20 -20.46 5.64 -10.66
N LEU A 21 -21.22 5.40 -11.73
CA LEU A 21 -21.77 6.39 -12.65
C LEU A 21 -23.27 6.57 -12.35
N ASP A 22 -23.60 7.61 -11.60
CA ASP A 22 -24.97 7.89 -11.13
C ASP A 22 -25.98 7.96 -12.28
N ASP A 23 -25.58 8.45 -13.44
CA ASP A 23 -26.41 8.61 -14.64
C ASP A 23 -26.63 7.30 -15.42
N LYS A 24 -25.73 6.33 -15.27
CA LYS A 24 -25.78 5.04 -15.98
C LYS A 24 -26.21 3.87 -15.10
N PHE A 25 -26.34 4.09 -13.79
CA PHE A 25 -26.65 3.06 -12.80
C PHE A 25 -25.72 1.84 -12.91
N ARG A 26 -24.43 2.06 -13.18
CA ARG A 26 -23.40 1.02 -13.24
C ARG A 26 -22.05 1.62 -12.86
N ARG A 27 -21.00 0.80 -12.79
CA ARG A 27 -19.63 1.27 -12.61
C ARG A 27 -18.95 1.53 -13.94
N GLU A 28 -17.89 2.33 -13.92
CA GLU A 28 -16.98 2.54 -15.05
C GLU A 28 -16.44 1.20 -15.57
N ASN A 29 -16.38 1.05 -16.89
CA ASN A 29 -15.52 0.03 -17.48
C ASN A 29 -14.06 0.51 -17.57
N TRP A 30 -13.15 -0.38 -17.99
CA TRP A 30 -11.72 -0.08 -18.09
C TRP A 30 -11.43 1.18 -18.92
N LYS A 31 -12.11 1.34 -20.06
CA LYS A 31 -11.88 2.47 -20.97
C LYS A 31 -12.34 3.78 -20.32
N GLU A 32 -13.51 3.81 -19.69
CA GLU A 32 -14.03 5.00 -19.00
C GLU A 32 -13.11 5.41 -17.84
N LEU A 33 -12.67 4.43 -17.04
CA LEU A 33 -11.76 4.64 -15.90
C LEU A 33 -10.42 5.24 -16.36
N VAL A 34 -9.77 4.63 -17.36
CA VAL A 34 -8.50 5.12 -17.91
C VAL A 34 -8.67 6.52 -18.51
N THR A 35 -9.80 6.76 -19.19
CA THR A 35 -10.11 8.07 -19.80
C THR A 35 -10.27 9.16 -18.73
N ARG A 36 -11.01 8.90 -17.65
CA ARG A 36 -11.12 9.84 -16.52
C ARG A 36 -9.77 10.22 -15.94
N ASN A 37 -8.87 9.25 -15.81
CA ASN A 37 -7.53 9.49 -15.28
C ASN A 37 -6.65 10.30 -16.26
N LYS A 38 -6.70 9.97 -17.55
CA LYS A 38 -6.03 10.72 -18.62
C LYS A 38 -6.50 12.17 -18.68
N ASP A 39 -7.81 12.39 -18.67
CA ASP A 39 -8.42 13.72 -18.84
C ASP A 39 -8.08 14.64 -17.66
N MET A 40 -7.89 14.09 -16.45
CA MET A 40 -7.36 14.84 -15.31
C MET A 40 -5.96 15.40 -15.60
N HIS A 41 -5.07 14.61 -16.20
CA HIS A 41 -3.73 15.07 -16.57
C HIS A 41 -3.77 16.06 -17.74
N ILE A 42 -4.58 15.82 -18.77
CA ILE A 42 -4.77 16.75 -19.89
C ILE A 42 -5.28 18.10 -19.38
N LYS A 43 -6.25 18.11 -18.46
CA LYS A 43 -6.78 19.35 -17.88
C LYS A 43 -5.71 20.16 -17.15
N LYS A 44 -4.75 19.49 -16.50
CA LYS A 44 -3.62 20.16 -15.81
C LYS A 44 -2.53 20.61 -16.79
N TYR A 45 -2.32 19.87 -17.87
CA TYR A 45 -1.25 20.06 -18.86
C TYR A 45 -1.80 20.01 -20.30
N PRO A 46 -2.63 20.98 -20.71
CA PRO A 46 -3.26 20.98 -22.03
C PRO A 46 -2.24 20.99 -23.17
N GLU A 47 -1.06 21.58 -22.95
CA GLU A 47 0.05 21.62 -23.90
C GLU A 47 0.70 20.25 -24.16
N LEU A 48 0.49 19.26 -23.27
CA LEU A 48 1.02 17.90 -23.39
C LEU A 48 -0.04 16.89 -23.85
N THR A 49 -1.17 17.33 -24.39
CA THR A 49 -2.33 16.46 -24.73
C THR A 49 -1.94 15.27 -25.62
N GLU A 50 -1.10 15.49 -26.63
CA GLU A 50 -0.66 14.46 -27.56
C GLU A 50 0.21 13.42 -26.84
N GLU A 51 1.28 13.86 -26.16
CA GLU A 51 2.18 12.98 -25.40
C GLU A 51 1.44 12.21 -24.28
N ILE A 52 0.50 12.85 -23.60
CA ILE A 52 -0.37 12.20 -22.61
C ILE A 52 -1.21 11.11 -23.29
N SER A 53 -1.80 11.38 -24.44
CA SER A 53 -2.62 10.40 -25.16
C SER A 53 -1.78 9.22 -25.66
N GLU A 54 -0.57 9.47 -26.13
CA GLU A 54 0.40 8.44 -26.52
C GLU A 54 0.80 7.56 -25.34
N ALA A 55 1.20 8.15 -24.20
CA ALA A 55 1.56 7.40 -23.01
C ALA A 55 0.37 6.59 -22.46
N TYR A 56 -0.85 7.14 -22.52
CA TYR A 56 -2.06 6.46 -22.06
C TYR A 56 -2.52 5.32 -22.98
N SER A 57 -2.06 5.25 -24.24
CA SER A 57 -2.29 4.07 -25.09
C SER A 57 -1.76 2.80 -24.43
N PHE A 58 -0.59 2.86 -23.78
CA PHE A 58 -0.02 1.76 -23.00
C PHE A 58 -0.86 1.41 -21.77
N VAL A 59 -1.60 2.38 -21.22
CA VAL A 59 -2.52 2.14 -20.10
C VAL A 59 -3.79 1.44 -20.58
N TYR A 60 -4.39 1.90 -21.68
CA TYR A 60 -5.54 1.20 -22.29
C TYR A 60 -5.19 -0.25 -22.60
N ASP A 61 -3.99 -0.50 -23.12
CA ASP A 61 -3.49 -1.84 -23.48
C ASP A 61 -3.02 -2.69 -22.27
N LYS A 62 -3.16 -2.19 -21.03
CA LYS A 62 -2.69 -2.86 -19.80
C LYS A 62 -1.18 -3.23 -19.87
N LYS A 63 -0.37 -2.45 -20.59
CA LYS A 63 1.10 -2.57 -20.65
C LYS A 63 1.79 -1.78 -19.54
N VAL A 64 1.21 -0.65 -19.18
CA VAL A 64 1.62 0.23 -18.07
C VAL A 64 0.41 0.53 -17.21
N LEU A 65 0.60 0.71 -15.91
CA LEU A 65 -0.42 1.21 -14.99
C LEU A 65 0.07 2.45 -14.26
N PRO A 66 -0.72 3.55 -14.23
CA PRO A 66 -0.51 4.65 -13.29
C PRO A 66 -0.59 4.17 -11.84
N SER A 67 -0.34 5.08 -10.89
CA SER A 67 -0.57 4.74 -9.48
C SER A 67 -2.02 4.29 -9.31
N MET A 68 -2.24 3.23 -8.53
CA MET A 68 -3.60 2.70 -8.33
C MET A 68 -4.53 3.75 -7.71
N ARG A 69 -3.95 4.67 -6.93
CA ARG A 69 -4.64 5.82 -6.37
C ARG A 69 -5.00 6.87 -7.40
N SER A 70 -4.13 7.11 -8.37
CA SER A 70 -4.43 7.93 -9.56
C SER A 70 -5.64 7.35 -10.30
N MET A 71 -5.64 6.04 -10.55
CA MET A 71 -6.75 5.34 -11.21
C MET A 71 -8.05 5.41 -10.41
N GLN A 72 -7.98 5.18 -9.10
CA GLN A 72 -9.14 5.19 -8.20
C GLN A 72 -9.74 6.59 -8.01
N PHE A 73 -8.92 7.63 -7.83
CA PHE A 73 -9.36 8.99 -7.45
C PHE A 73 -9.20 10.05 -8.54
N GLY A 74 -8.79 9.65 -9.75
CA GLY A 74 -8.62 10.53 -10.91
C GLY A 74 -9.80 11.49 -11.10
N GLY A 75 -9.48 12.76 -11.36
CA GLY A 75 -10.44 13.87 -11.49
C GLY A 75 -10.57 14.68 -10.20
N LYS A 76 -11.80 15.13 -9.91
CA LYS A 76 -12.10 16.10 -8.84
C LYS A 76 -11.49 15.76 -7.46
N PRO A 77 -11.44 14.50 -7.00
CA PRO A 77 -10.84 14.20 -5.69
C PRO A 77 -9.37 14.57 -5.57
N ILE A 78 -8.57 14.28 -6.62
CA ILE A 78 -7.16 14.65 -6.67
C ILE A 78 -6.99 16.15 -6.94
N GLU A 79 -7.89 16.77 -7.72
CA GLU A 79 -7.85 18.24 -7.92
C GLU A 79 -8.04 19.02 -6.61
N VAL A 80 -8.88 18.53 -5.70
CA VAL A 80 -9.14 19.18 -4.40
C VAL A 80 -8.11 18.78 -3.35
N ALA A 81 -7.63 17.54 -3.38
CA ALA A 81 -6.64 17.02 -2.44
C ALA A 81 -5.54 16.24 -3.19
N PRO A 82 -4.55 16.96 -3.78
CA PRO A 82 -3.50 16.36 -4.61
C PRO A 82 -2.72 15.22 -3.94
N ASN A 83 -2.58 15.27 -2.61
CA ASN A 83 -1.95 14.19 -1.84
C ASN A 83 -2.60 12.81 -2.06
N ARG A 84 -3.87 12.75 -2.47
CA ARG A 84 -4.60 11.49 -2.74
C ARG A 84 -4.02 10.68 -3.90
N ILE A 85 -3.25 11.28 -4.80
CA ILE A 85 -2.59 10.59 -5.90
C ILE A 85 -1.47 9.65 -5.42
N PHE A 86 -0.93 9.93 -4.23
CA PHE A 86 0.18 9.19 -3.64
C PHE A 86 -0.34 8.07 -2.73
N ASN A 87 0.14 6.84 -2.98
CA ASN A 87 -0.28 5.64 -2.26
C ASN A 87 0.14 5.64 -0.80
N CYS A 88 1.33 6.15 -0.50
CA CYS A 88 1.95 6.04 0.80
C CYS A 88 2.85 7.24 1.11
N ALA A 89 3.18 7.38 2.39
CA ALA A 89 3.98 8.45 2.95
C ALA A 89 4.89 7.92 4.07
N TYR A 90 5.85 8.74 4.49
CA TYR A 90 6.66 8.50 5.68
C TYR A 90 6.80 9.74 6.57
N MET A 91 6.69 9.58 7.89
CA MET A 91 6.92 10.65 8.88
C MET A 91 7.56 10.16 10.19
N PRO A 92 8.58 10.84 10.73
CA PRO A 92 8.98 10.62 12.11
C PRO A 92 7.93 11.18 13.09
N VAL A 93 7.76 10.54 14.25
CA VAL A 93 6.95 11.08 15.34
C VAL A 93 7.82 12.04 16.16
N ASP A 94 8.05 13.23 15.63
CA ASP A 94 8.94 14.26 16.20
C ASP A 94 8.22 15.53 16.66
N ASP A 95 6.92 15.64 16.40
CA ASP A 95 6.10 16.83 16.66
C ASP A 95 4.65 16.41 16.92
N THR A 96 3.95 17.08 17.83
CA THR A 96 2.56 16.73 18.20
C THR A 96 1.57 16.80 17.04
N ARG A 97 1.88 17.54 15.96
CA ARG A 97 1.02 17.64 14.77
C ARG A 97 0.95 16.33 13.97
N VAL A 98 1.92 15.44 14.11
CA VAL A 98 1.99 14.17 13.36
C VAL A 98 0.77 13.29 13.58
N PHE A 99 0.15 13.30 14.77
CA PHE A 99 -1.04 12.50 15.05
C PHE A 99 -2.25 12.96 14.22
N GLY A 100 -2.42 14.27 14.05
CA GLY A 100 -3.43 14.82 13.12
C GLY A 100 -3.08 14.53 11.66
N GLU A 101 -1.81 14.66 11.28
CA GLU A 101 -1.33 14.33 9.92
C GLU A 101 -1.55 12.84 9.58
N ALA A 102 -1.32 11.92 10.51
CA ALA A 102 -1.65 10.49 10.35
C ALA A 102 -3.14 10.29 10.06
N MET A 103 -4.02 10.90 10.86
CA MET A 103 -5.47 10.81 10.65
C MET A 103 -5.85 11.32 9.25
N PHE A 104 -5.33 12.49 8.86
CA PHE A 104 -5.59 13.08 7.55
C PHE A 104 -5.12 12.18 6.40
N LEU A 105 -3.90 11.66 6.48
CA LEU A 105 -3.31 10.80 5.44
C LEU A 105 -4.08 9.48 5.30
N LEU A 106 -4.39 8.83 6.42
CA LEU A 106 -5.08 7.55 6.45
C LEU A 106 -6.53 7.67 5.93
N LEU A 107 -7.29 8.69 6.37
CA LEU A 107 -8.61 8.99 5.80
C LEU A 107 -8.53 9.39 4.32
N GLY A 108 -7.44 10.04 3.92
CA GLY A 108 -7.10 10.29 2.53
C GLY A 108 -6.87 9.00 1.73
N GLY A 109 -6.65 7.86 2.40
CA GLY A 109 -6.35 6.55 1.82
C GLY A 109 -4.87 6.35 1.46
N THR A 110 -3.99 7.16 2.06
CA THR A 110 -2.54 7.06 1.96
C THR A 110 -2.03 6.21 3.13
N GLY A 111 -1.30 5.12 2.83
CA GLY A 111 -0.61 4.34 3.86
C GLY A 111 0.55 5.11 4.48
N VAL A 112 0.82 4.91 5.78
CA VAL A 112 1.81 5.73 6.50
C VAL A 112 2.88 4.84 7.11
N GLY A 113 4.11 4.96 6.64
CA GLY A 113 5.27 4.57 7.43
C GLY A 113 5.57 5.65 8.46
N TYR A 114 5.88 5.27 9.67
CA TYR A 114 6.24 6.23 10.69
C TYR A 114 7.38 5.72 11.56
N SER A 115 8.11 6.65 12.18
CA SER A 115 9.22 6.31 13.04
C SER A 115 8.94 6.72 14.48
N VAL A 116 8.97 5.73 15.36
CA VAL A 116 8.95 5.89 16.82
C VAL A 116 10.33 5.63 17.44
N GLN A 117 11.40 5.69 16.64
CA GLN A 117 12.77 5.67 17.17
C GLN A 117 12.94 6.69 18.31
N ASN A 118 13.69 6.31 19.35
CA ASN A 118 13.88 7.09 20.58
C ASN A 118 14.14 8.57 20.32
N HIS A 119 15.09 8.90 19.43
CA HIS A 119 15.47 10.29 19.16
C HIS A 119 14.40 11.12 18.44
N HIS A 120 13.41 10.49 17.79
CA HIS A 120 12.24 11.20 17.26
C HIS A 120 11.24 11.49 18.37
N VAL A 121 10.89 10.46 19.15
CA VAL A 121 9.88 10.60 20.22
C VAL A 121 10.37 11.54 21.33
N GLU A 122 11.67 11.56 21.61
CA GLU A 122 12.30 12.52 22.54
C GLU A 122 12.09 13.98 22.16
N CYS A 123 11.87 14.30 20.87
CA CYS A 123 11.55 15.65 20.41
C CYS A 123 10.15 16.12 20.84
N LEU A 124 9.26 15.21 21.22
CA LEU A 124 7.96 15.58 21.77
C LEU A 124 8.15 16.33 23.10
N PRO A 125 7.33 17.36 23.36
CA PRO A 125 7.35 18.05 24.65
C PRO A 125 6.92 17.11 25.79
N GLU A 126 7.13 17.53 27.02
CA GLU A 126 6.53 16.86 28.17
C GLU A 126 5.00 17.04 28.17
N ILE A 127 4.31 16.06 28.75
CA ILE A 127 2.88 16.10 29.00
C ILE A 127 2.58 17.18 30.04
N ARG A 128 1.54 17.94 29.76
CA ARG A 128 0.89 18.90 30.65
C ARG A 128 -0.61 18.70 30.50
N ARG A 129 -1.22 17.98 31.43
CA ARG A 129 -2.63 17.62 31.42
C ARG A 129 -3.50 18.87 31.33
N PRO A 130 -4.64 18.79 30.61
CA PRO A 130 -5.56 19.91 30.53
C PRO A 130 -6.12 20.25 31.92
N ASN A 131 -6.40 21.54 32.14
CA ASN A 131 -6.99 22.01 33.39
C ASN A 131 -8.41 21.44 33.56
N SER A 132 -8.58 20.55 34.55
CA SER A 132 -9.85 19.88 34.84
C SER A 132 -11.00 20.83 35.22
N LYS A 133 -10.69 22.05 35.68
CA LYS A 133 -11.68 23.07 36.04
C LYS A 133 -12.17 23.87 34.83
N ARG A 134 -11.57 23.72 33.65
CA ARG A 134 -11.91 24.46 32.43
C ARG A 134 -12.29 23.48 31.32
N THR A 135 -13.53 23.57 30.85
CA THR A 135 -14.01 22.79 29.70
C THR A 135 -14.29 23.70 28.51
N ARG A 136 -13.85 23.29 27.32
CA ARG A 136 -14.13 23.98 26.05
C ARG A 136 -14.86 23.03 25.10
N ARG A 137 -15.98 23.46 24.52
CA ARG A 137 -16.65 22.74 23.43
C ARG A 137 -15.81 22.84 22.15
N PHE A 138 -15.59 21.71 21.48
CA PHE A 138 -14.94 21.63 20.18
C PHE A 138 -15.92 21.00 19.18
N LEU A 139 -16.46 21.80 18.25
CA LEU A 139 -17.31 21.28 17.17
C LEU A 139 -16.43 20.68 16.10
N VAL A 140 -16.59 19.39 15.84
CA VAL A 140 -15.85 18.68 14.79
C VAL A 140 -16.55 18.92 13.46
N ALA A 141 -15.84 19.55 12.51
CA ALA A 141 -16.37 19.78 11.17
C ALA A 141 -16.52 18.47 10.39
N ASP A 142 -17.53 18.40 9.52
CA ASP A 142 -17.82 17.24 8.66
C ASP A 142 -16.88 17.10 7.45
N SER A 143 -15.58 16.99 7.73
CA SER A 143 -14.52 16.79 6.73
C SER A 143 -13.37 15.96 7.28
N ILE A 144 -12.47 15.50 6.40
CA ILE A 144 -11.25 14.78 6.80
C ILE A 144 -10.35 15.68 7.67
N GLU A 145 -10.24 16.95 7.30
CA GLU A 145 -9.51 17.96 8.06
C GLU A 145 -10.14 18.17 9.44
N GLY A 146 -11.48 18.19 9.53
CA GLY A 146 -12.19 18.28 10.81
C GLY A 146 -11.89 17.11 11.75
N TRP A 147 -11.84 15.88 11.23
CA TRP A 147 -11.45 14.69 11.99
C TRP A 147 -10.00 14.77 12.47
N ALA A 148 -9.10 15.17 11.57
CA ALA A 148 -7.68 15.34 11.88
C ALA A 148 -7.45 16.47 12.90
N ASP A 149 -8.21 17.56 12.82
CA ASP A 149 -8.16 18.67 13.77
C ASP A 149 -8.71 18.30 15.14
N ALA A 150 -9.67 17.38 15.23
CA ALA A 150 -10.13 16.85 16.51
C ALA A 150 -9.00 16.08 17.24
N VAL A 151 -8.30 15.19 16.52
CA VAL A 151 -7.13 14.45 17.05
C VAL A 151 -6.03 15.43 17.46
N LYS A 152 -5.66 16.34 16.56
CA LYS A 152 -4.64 17.38 16.83
C LYS A 152 -5.00 18.20 18.06
N SER A 153 -6.26 18.62 18.20
CA SER A 153 -6.71 19.45 19.33
C SER A 153 -6.68 18.68 20.65
N LEU A 154 -7.09 17.40 20.65
CA LEU A 154 -6.95 16.53 21.81
C LEU A 154 -5.49 16.45 22.24
N VAL A 155 -4.60 16.04 21.33
CA VAL A 155 -3.17 15.88 21.63
C VAL A 155 -2.59 17.21 22.14
N VAL A 156 -2.76 18.31 21.41
CA VAL A 156 -2.25 19.63 21.84
C VAL A 156 -2.76 20.04 23.23
N SER A 157 -3.98 19.66 23.60
CA SER A 157 -4.50 20.00 24.93
C SER A 157 -3.71 19.37 26.08
N TYR A 158 -3.14 18.18 25.87
CA TYR A 158 -2.32 17.42 26.82
C TYR A 158 -0.83 17.73 26.75
N PHE A 159 -0.33 18.45 25.74
CA PHE A 159 1.05 18.93 25.72
C PHE A 159 1.17 20.40 26.16
N ASN A 160 0.08 21.16 26.06
CA ASN A 160 0.07 22.59 26.39
C ASN A 160 -0.71 22.94 27.67
N GLY A 161 -1.31 21.96 28.36
CA GLY A 161 -2.07 22.20 29.59
C GLY A 161 -3.26 23.13 29.40
N THR A 162 -3.96 23.01 28.27
CA THR A 162 -5.07 23.93 27.94
C THR A 162 -6.39 23.53 28.62
N SER A 163 -7.55 23.81 28.02
CA SER A 163 -8.84 23.39 28.59
C SER A 163 -9.15 21.94 28.21
N LYS A 164 -9.83 21.21 29.09
CA LYS A 164 -10.38 19.90 28.74
C LYS A 164 -11.38 20.07 27.59
N LEU A 165 -11.26 19.24 26.56
CA LEU A 165 -12.11 19.35 25.38
C LEU A 165 -13.36 18.50 25.53
N ARG A 166 -14.51 19.09 25.22
CA ARG A 166 -15.77 18.38 25.01
C ARG A 166 -16.09 18.39 23.53
N PHE A 167 -15.82 17.27 22.87
CA PHE A 167 -16.08 17.12 21.45
C PHE A 167 -17.57 17.07 21.15
N ASP A 168 -17.97 17.84 20.15
CA ASP A 168 -19.31 17.86 19.60
C ASP A 168 -19.26 17.35 18.16
N PHE A 169 -19.98 16.26 17.92
CA PHE A 169 -20.03 15.55 16.64
C PHE A 169 -21.30 15.87 15.85
N SER A 170 -22.10 16.85 16.29
CA SER A 170 -23.41 17.14 15.70
C SER A 170 -23.36 17.53 14.22
N ASP A 171 -22.22 18.03 13.75
CA ASP A 171 -22.03 18.42 12.35
C ASP A 171 -21.66 17.21 11.46
N ILE A 172 -21.11 16.13 12.03
CA ILE A 172 -20.66 14.97 11.27
C ILE A 172 -21.86 14.22 10.69
N ARG A 173 -21.81 13.97 9.37
CA ARG A 173 -22.87 13.25 8.66
C ARG A 173 -23.11 11.85 9.23
N PRO A 174 -24.36 11.35 9.20
CA PRO A 174 -24.69 10.04 9.75
C PRO A 174 -24.07 8.90 8.92
N LYS A 175 -23.97 7.72 9.53
CA LYS A 175 -23.55 6.48 8.85
C LYS A 175 -24.45 6.22 7.64
N GLY A 176 -23.84 5.89 6.51
CA GLY A 176 -24.55 5.62 5.25
C GLY A 176 -24.74 6.84 4.35
N ALA A 177 -24.46 8.07 4.82
CA ALA A 177 -24.53 9.26 3.98
C ALA A 177 -23.51 9.21 2.82
N LYS A 178 -23.87 9.74 1.65
CA LYS A 178 -23.01 9.69 0.45
C LYS A 178 -21.75 10.54 0.62
N LEU A 179 -20.60 10.02 0.16
CA LEU A 179 -19.35 10.76 0.06
C LEU A 179 -19.19 11.32 -1.36
N VAL A 180 -19.70 12.54 -1.59
CA VAL A 180 -19.83 13.15 -2.93
C VAL A 180 -18.52 13.19 -3.72
N THR A 181 -17.42 13.56 -3.06
CA THR A 181 -16.12 13.71 -3.74
C THR A 181 -15.48 12.35 -3.98
N SER A 182 -15.25 11.56 -2.93
CA SER A 182 -14.46 10.32 -3.01
C SER A 182 -15.23 9.07 -3.46
N GLY A 183 -16.56 9.11 -3.50
CA GLY A 183 -17.41 7.93 -3.66
C GLY A 183 -17.57 7.14 -2.36
N GLY A 184 -18.57 6.27 -2.31
CA GLY A 184 -18.92 5.43 -1.17
C GLY A 184 -19.79 6.09 -0.10
N LYS A 185 -19.86 5.43 1.07
CA LYS A 185 -20.71 5.82 2.20
C LYS A 185 -19.90 6.21 3.43
N ALA A 186 -20.40 7.21 4.16
CA ALA A 186 -19.80 7.71 5.38
C ALA A 186 -19.97 6.70 6.53
N PRO A 187 -19.01 6.61 7.45
CA PRO A 187 -19.10 5.73 8.61
C PRO A 187 -19.92 6.27 9.78
N GLY A 188 -20.23 7.57 9.77
CA GLY A 188 -20.73 8.27 10.93
C GLY A 188 -19.63 8.64 11.94
N PRO A 189 -20.00 9.28 13.06
CA PRO A 189 -19.04 9.84 14.02
C PRO A 189 -18.43 8.82 14.99
N GLN A 190 -18.99 7.62 15.08
CA GLN A 190 -18.64 6.65 16.12
C GLN A 190 -17.15 6.24 16.10
N PRO A 191 -16.53 5.93 14.94
CA PRO A 191 -15.11 5.56 14.89
C PRO A 191 -14.18 6.66 15.42
N LEU A 192 -14.45 7.93 15.08
CA LEU A 192 -13.67 9.06 15.58
C LEU A 192 -13.84 9.21 17.10
N ARG A 193 -15.06 9.04 17.62
CA ARG A 193 -15.33 9.13 19.05
C ARG A 193 -14.52 8.09 19.83
N GLU A 194 -14.53 6.84 19.38
CA GLU A 194 -13.76 5.76 20.00
C GLU A 194 -12.26 6.05 19.98
N CYS A 195 -11.74 6.51 18.84
CA CYS A 195 -10.35 6.92 18.70
C CYS A 195 -9.97 8.01 19.72
N LEU A 196 -10.74 9.08 19.81
CA LEU A 196 -10.47 10.18 20.76
C LEU A 196 -10.47 9.69 22.21
N VAL A 197 -11.38 8.78 22.58
CA VAL A 197 -11.41 8.18 23.93
C VAL A 197 -10.16 7.34 24.19
N LYS A 198 -9.71 6.54 23.22
CA LYS A 198 -8.49 5.71 23.37
C LYS A 198 -7.23 6.55 23.48
N LEU A 199 -7.10 7.59 22.64
CA LEU A 199 -6.00 8.55 22.73
C LEU A 199 -6.01 9.32 24.06
N GLU A 200 -7.18 9.78 24.51
CA GLU A 200 -7.33 10.44 25.80
C GLU A 200 -6.90 9.51 26.94
N GLY A 201 -7.27 8.21 26.89
CA GLY A 201 -6.85 7.23 27.89
C GLY A 201 -5.34 7.05 28.00
N ILE A 202 -4.62 7.00 26.87
CA ILE A 202 -3.15 6.93 26.86
C ILE A 202 -2.53 8.20 27.46
N LEU A 203 -3.06 9.37 27.09
CA LEU A 203 -2.54 10.67 27.54
C LEU A 203 -2.86 10.93 29.03
N GLU A 204 -4.05 10.56 29.50
CA GLU A 204 -4.46 10.70 30.90
C GLU A 204 -3.67 9.76 31.83
N ALA A 205 -3.15 8.64 31.32
CA ALA A 205 -2.29 7.75 32.10
C ALA A 205 -0.89 8.35 32.42
N LYS A 206 -0.52 9.48 31.81
CA LYS A 206 0.76 10.19 32.03
C LYS A 206 0.59 11.36 33.00
N GLU A 207 1.53 11.55 33.92
CA GLU A 207 1.55 12.69 34.84
C GLU A 207 2.17 13.95 34.21
N ASP A 208 1.95 15.11 34.82
CA ASP A 208 2.58 16.36 34.37
C ASP A 208 4.11 16.25 34.48
N GLY A 209 4.81 16.55 33.37
CA GLY A 209 6.26 16.40 33.26
C GLY A 209 6.72 15.07 32.65
N ASP A 210 5.83 14.07 32.51
CA ASP A 210 6.16 12.83 31.81
C ASP A 210 6.37 13.07 30.32
N LYS A 211 7.11 12.19 29.65
CA LYS A 211 7.17 12.12 28.18
C LYS A 211 6.45 10.88 27.67
N LEU A 212 5.96 10.96 26.44
CA LEU A 212 5.54 9.77 25.71
C LEU A 212 6.77 8.88 25.45
N LYS A 213 6.59 7.58 25.61
CA LYS A 213 7.52 6.56 25.14
C LYS A 213 7.21 6.17 23.69
N PRO A 214 8.15 5.52 22.98
CA PRO A 214 7.91 4.94 21.67
C PRO A 214 6.64 4.09 21.57
N ILE A 215 6.39 3.23 22.57
CA ILE A 215 5.20 2.37 22.59
C ILE A 215 3.89 3.17 22.68
N ASP A 216 3.88 4.26 23.44
CA ASP A 216 2.69 5.12 23.57
C ASP A 216 2.37 5.78 22.22
N ALA A 217 3.40 6.33 21.57
CA ALA A 217 3.26 6.94 20.25
C ALA A 217 2.81 5.93 19.19
N HIS A 218 3.35 4.71 19.23
CA HIS A 218 2.95 3.60 18.36
C HIS A 218 1.48 3.23 18.56
N ASP A 219 1.04 3.05 19.81
CA ASP A 219 -0.34 2.70 20.14
C ASP A 219 -1.33 3.81 19.74
N MET A 220 -0.95 5.08 19.94
CA MET A 220 -1.76 6.22 19.48
C MET A 220 -1.97 6.22 17.96
N ILE A 221 -0.91 6.00 17.16
CA ILE A 221 -1.03 5.91 15.70
C ILE A 221 -1.87 4.69 15.27
N CYS A 222 -1.75 3.57 15.97
CA CYS A 222 -2.55 2.38 15.71
C CYS A 222 -4.05 2.60 15.99
N HIS A 223 -4.41 3.28 17.08
CA HIS A 223 -5.80 3.67 17.36
C HIS A 223 -6.36 4.67 16.34
N ILE A 224 -5.53 5.58 15.83
CA ILE A 224 -5.90 6.46 14.73
C ILE A 224 -6.25 5.63 13.48
N ALA A 225 -5.46 4.60 13.17
CA ALA A 225 -5.74 3.69 12.06
C ALA A 225 -7.03 2.86 12.24
N ASP A 226 -7.36 2.42 13.45
CA ASP A 226 -8.64 1.74 13.75
C ASP A 226 -9.85 2.60 13.36
N ALA A 227 -9.79 3.90 13.68
CA ALA A 227 -10.85 4.86 13.36
C ALA A 227 -11.13 4.93 11.85
N VAL A 228 -10.09 4.82 11.03
CA VAL A 228 -10.17 4.88 9.57
C VAL A 228 -10.76 3.59 9.01
N LEU A 229 -10.35 2.43 9.55
CA LEU A 229 -10.86 1.12 9.13
C LEU A 229 -12.34 0.96 9.45
N ALA A 230 -12.75 1.23 10.69
CA ALA A 230 -14.16 1.28 11.07
C ALA A 230 -14.93 2.39 10.33
N GLY A 231 -14.17 3.36 9.82
CA GLY A 231 -14.58 4.46 8.95
C GLY A 231 -15.09 4.07 7.55
N GLY A 232 -15.08 2.78 7.19
CA GLY A 232 -15.44 2.33 5.83
C GLY A 232 -14.40 2.72 4.78
N ILE A 233 -13.25 3.25 5.21
CA ILE A 233 -12.09 3.55 4.39
C ILE A 233 -11.09 2.41 4.60
N ARG A 234 -10.55 1.88 3.50
CA ARG A 234 -9.52 0.84 3.33
C ARG A 234 -8.67 0.50 4.57
N ARG A 235 -8.32 -0.78 4.75
CA ARG A 235 -7.32 -1.23 5.76
C ARG A 235 -6.12 -0.28 5.78
N ALA A 236 -5.92 0.40 6.92
CA ALA A 236 -4.76 1.25 7.14
C ALA A 236 -3.50 0.41 6.94
N ALA A 237 -2.64 0.82 6.01
CA ALA A 237 -1.34 0.21 5.81
C ALA A 237 -0.32 1.03 6.58
N LEU A 238 0.23 0.44 7.64
CA LEU A 238 1.23 1.07 8.49
C LEU A 238 2.49 0.22 8.60
N ILE A 239 3.64 0.90 8.69
CA ILE A 239 4.89 0.32 9.20
C ILE A 239 5.42 1.22 10.32
N SER A 240 5.74 0.61 11.46
CA SER A 240 6.36 1.30 12.60
C SER A 240 7.86 1.02 12.59
N LEU A 241 8.66 2.06 12.39
CA LEU A 241 10.12 1.99 12.44
C LEU A 241 10.60 2.39 13.84
N PHE A 242 11.32 1.51 14.53
CA PHE A 242 11.73 1.74 15.91
C PHE A 242 13.22 1.45 16.15
N SER A 243 13.74 1.92 17.28
CA SER A 243 15.17 1.80 17.61
C SER A 243 15.55 0.36 17.92
N ALA A 244 16.76 -0.04 17.53
CA ALA A 244 17.20 -1.42 17.70
C ALA A 244 17.43 -1.85 19.16
N ASP A 245 17.61 -0.89 20.06
CA ASP A 245 17.77 -1.08 21.51
C ASP A 245 16.47 -0.89 22.32
N ASP A 246 15.32 -0.76 21.65
CA ASP A 246 14.02 -0.60 22.30
C ASP A 246 13.33 -1.96 22.52
N ASP A 247 13.66 -2.60 23.65
CA ASP A 247 13.09 -3.91 24.02
C ASP A 247 11.55 -3.88 24.18
N GLU A 248 10.96 -2.73 24.55
CA GLU A 248 9.51 -2.59 24.69
C GLU A 248 8.81 -2.65 23.31
N MET A 249 9.38 -1.98 22.31
CA MET A 249 8.90 -2.07 20.93
C MET A 249 9.19 -3.44 20.29
N ILE A 250 10.33 -4.09 20.58
CA ILE A 250 10.62 -5.45 20.14
C ILE A 250 9.53 -6.42 20.66
N ALA A 251 9.14 -6.27 21.92
CA ALA A 251 8.15 -7.13 22.57
C ALA A 251 6.68 -6.73 22.29
N ALA A 252 6.43 -5.64 21.55
CA ALA A 252 5.10 -5.05 21.39
C ALA A 252 4.02 -6.01 20.88
N LYS A 253 4.41 -7.02 20.08
CA LYS A 253 3.53 -8.05 19.49
C LYS A 253 3.94 -9.46 19.94
N THR A 254 4.26 -9.61 21.22
CA THR A 254 4.53 -10.91 21.87
C THR A 254 3.42 -11.25 22.88
N GLY A 255 3.24 -12.54 23.19
CA GLY A 255 2.14 -13.00 24.06
C GLY A 255 0.75 -12.73 23.47
N ASP A 256 -0.25 -12.55 24.33
CA ASP A 256 -1.67 -12.36 23.92
C ASP A 256 -1.99 -10.93 23.47
N TRP A 257 -1.10 -10.32 22.69
CA TRP A 257 -1.22 -8.93 22.25
C TRP A 257 -2.47 -8.70 21.37
N TRP A 258 -2.95 -9.70 20.64
CA TRP A 258 -4.15 -9.59 19.81
C TRP A 258 -5.43 -9.40 20.64
N GLU A 259 -5.42 -9.82 21.91
CA GLU A 259 -6.53 -9.60 22.85
C GLU A 259 -6.34 -8.32 23.66
N GLN A 260 -5.13 -8.10 24.19
CA GLN A 260 -4.85 -7.01 25.12
C GLN A 260 -4.54 -5.68 24.42
N ASN A 261 -3.95 -5.74 23.22
CA ASN A 261 -3.45 -4.61 22.44
C ASN A 261 -3.74 -4.80 20.94
N SER A 262 -4.97 -5.18 20.62
CA SER A 262 -5.40 -5.55 19.26
C SER A 262 -5.12 -4.48 18.20
N GLN A 263 -5.09 -3.21 18.59
CA GLN A 263 -4.73 -2.08 17.71
C GLN A 263 -3.34 -2.26 17.08
N ARG A 264 -2.40 -2.92 17.77
CA ARG A 264 -1.03 -3.12 17.26
C ARG A 264 -1.00 -3.97 15.99
N GLY A 265 -2.06 -4.71 15.70
CA GLY A 265 -2.26 -5.42 14.43
C GLY A 265 -2.42 -4.50 13.22
N ARG A 266 -2.52 -3.18 13.40
CA ARG A 266 -2.61 -2.21 12.30
C ARG A 266 -1.27 -1.86 11.67
N ALA A 267 -0.16 -2.16 12.34
CA ALA A 267 1.18 -1.88 11.84
C ALA A 267 2.04 -3.14 11.85
N ASN A 268 2.90 -3.24 10.83
CA ASN A 268 4.05 -4.13 10.89
C ASN A 268 5.21 -3.38 11.55
N ASN A 269 5.89 -4.00 12.51
CA ASN A 269 6.94 -3.34 13.28
C ASN A 269 8.31 -3.76 12.76
N SER A 270 9.18 -2.79 12.48
CA SER A 270 10.51 -3.05 11.93
C SER A 270 11.62 -2.27 12.66
N ILE A 271 12.68 -2.99 13.01
CA ILE A 271 13.89 -2.44 13.63
C ILE A 271 14.69 -1.64 12.60
N VAL A 272 15.12 -0.43 12.97
CA VAL A 272 16.01 0.38 12.12
C VAL A 272 17.47 0.06 12.40
N LEU A 273 18.21 -0.36 11.36
CA LEU A 273 19.61 -0.76 11.45
C LEU A 273 20.51 0.16 10.59
N MET A 274 21.44 0.87 11.23
CA MET A 274 22.43 1.68 10.51
C MET A 274 23.47 0.77 9.85
N ARG A 275 23.53 0.78 8.52
CA ARG A 275 24.38 -0.14 7.72
C ARG A 275 25.86 -0.15 8.12
N HIS A 276 26.38 0.99 8.53
CA HIS A 276 27.79 1.17 8.90
C HIS A 276 28.08 0.92 10.38
N ARG A 277 27.05 0.70 11.22
CA ARG A 277 27.20 0.44 12.67
C ARG A 277 26.88 -0.99 13.07
N ILE A 278 26.07 -1.69 12.26
CA ILE A 278 25.61 -3.04 12.55
C ILE A 278 26.76 -4.05 12.50
N THR A 279 26.81 -4.98 13.46
CA THR A 279 27.74 -6.12 13.48
C THR A 279 27.02 -7.41 13.09
N LYS A 280 27.79 -8.42 12.64
CA LYS A 280 27.23 -9.72 12.24
C LYS A 280 26.54 -10.38 13.43
N ASP A 281 27.22 -10.41 14.58
CA ASP A 281 26.69 -11.04 15.79
C ASP A 281 25.38 -10.41 16.24
N TYR A 282 25.29 -9.08 16.21
CA TYR A 282 24.05 -8.40 16.56
C TYR A 282 22.92 -8.73 15.57
N PHE A 283 23.20 -8.73 14.25
CA PHE A 283 22.23 -9.14 13.24
C PHE A 283 21.75 -10.58 13.43
N MET A 284 22.66 -11.53 13.69
CA MET A 284 22.30 -12.94 13.91
C MET A 284 21.48 -13.13 15.18
N ASN A 285 21.80 -12.42 16.27
CA ASN A 285 20.97 -12.43 17.47
C ASN A 285 19.54 -11.92 17.22
N LEU A 286 19.38 -10.87 16.39
CA LEU A 286 18.05 -10.41 15.98
C LEU A 286 17.35 -11.43 15.08
N TRP A 287 18.08 -12.04 14.15
CA TRP A 287 17.57 -13.08 13.25
C TRP A 287 16.99 -14.27 14.03
N ASP A 288 17.70 -14.75 15.05
CA ASP A 288 17.24 -15.85 15.90
C ASP A 288 15.94 -15.50 16.64
N ARG A 289 15.79 -14.24 17.10
CA ARG A 289 14.54 -13.77 17.71
C ARG A 289 13.37 -13.78 16.73
N ILE A 290 13.60 -13.36 15.47
CA ILE A 290 12.58 -13.36 14.42
C ILE A 290 12.19 -14.79 14.04
N ARG A 291 13.16 -15.69 13.91
CA ARG A 291 12.88 -17.12 13.69
C ARG A 291 12.04 -17.69 14.83
N ALA A 292 12.41 -17.38 16.08
CA ALA A 292 11.70 -17.85 17.26
C ALA A 292 10.29 -17.26 17.43
N SER A 293 10.01 -16.07 16.88
CA SER A 293 8.67 -15.45 16.99
C SER A 293 7.62 -16.18 16.16
N GLY A 294 8.04 -16.90 15.10
CA GLY A 294 7.14 -17.62 14.19
C GLY A 294 6.25 -16.73 13.32
N SER A 295 6.30 -15.40 13.50
CA SER A 295 5.43 -14.44 12.82
C SER A 295 6.17 -13.59 11.77
N GLY A 296 7.51 -13.71 11.71
CA GLY A 296 8.34 -12.85 10.86
C GLY A 296 8.51 -11.43 11.37
N GLU A 297 8.02 -11.14 12.57
CA GLU A 297 8.15 -9.84 13.23
C GLU A 297 9.08 -9.92 14.45
N PRO A 298 9.78 -8.81 14.78
CA PRO A 298 9.85 -7.56 14.01
C PRO A 298 10.67 -7.71 12.73
N GLY A 299 10.30 -6.98 11.67
CA GLY A 299 11.13 -6.88 10.47
C GLY A 299 12.41 -6.07 10.72
N PHE A 300 13.25 -5.90 9.70
CA PHE A 300 14.40 -4.98 9.75
C PHE A 300 14.41 -4.03 8.55
N TYR A 301 14.90 -2.82 8.80
CA TYR A 301 15.12 -1.79 7.81
C TYR A 301 16.53 -1.23 7.92
N PHE A 302 17.38 -1.58 6.96
CA PHE A 302 18.70 -1.04 6.82
C PHE A 302 18.69 0.34 6.17
N THR A 303 19.39 1.28 6.80
CA THR A 303 19.49 2.67 6.35
C THR A 303 20.90 3.22 6.50
N ASN A 304 21.24 4.22 5.68
CA ASN A 304 22.45 5.05 5.86
C ASN A 304 22.19 6.31 6.69
N ASP A 305 20.92 6.60 7.01
CA ASP A 305 20.49 7.80 7.72
C ASP A 305 19.35 7.42 8.67
N LYS A 306 19.52 7.71 9.97
CA LYS A 306 18.59 7.33 11.04
C LYS A 306 17.22 8.00 10.93
N ASP A 307 17.13 9.16 10.27
CA ASP A 307 15.89 9.92 10.15
C ASP A 307 15.08 9.46 8.92
N TRP A 308 15.74 8.80 7.97
CA TRP A 308 15.07 8.24 6.80
C TRP A 308 14.35 6.96 7.16
N GLY A 309 13.21 6.78 6.52
CA GLY A 309 12.41 5.58 6.65
C GLY A 309 11.90 5.13 5.30
N THR A 310 10.74 4.50 5.33
CA THR A 310 10.14 3.90 4.16
C THR A 310 8.62 3.90 4.29
N ASN A 311 7.95 3.63 3.17
CA ASN A 311 6.51 3.43 3.15
C ASN A 311 6.15 2.02 3.68
N PRO A 312 4.86 1.73 3.97
CA PRO A 312 4.44 0.45 4.57
C PRO A 312 4.91 -0.83 3.87
N CYS A 313 5.11 -0.77 2.56
CA CYS A 313 5.54 -1.90 1.75
C CYS A 313 7.06 -1.96 1.56
N CYS A 314 7.81 -1.00 2.11
CA CYS A 314 9.27 -1.00 2.09
C CYS A 314 9.92 -0.92 0.68
N GLU A 315 9.22 -0.51 -0.38
CA GLU A 315 9.78 -0.36 -1.73
C GLU A 315 10.41 1.01 -1.99
N ILE A 316 10.00 2.07 -1.28
CA ILE A 316 10.51 3.44 -1.46
C ILE A 316 11.30 3.89 -0.24
N GLY A 317 12.57 4.25 -0.43
CA GLY A 317 13.35 4.98 0.56
C GLY A 317 12.91 6.43 0.64
N LEU A 318 12.40 6.85 1.81
CA LEU A 318 11.75 8.15 2.01
C LEU A 318 12.49 9.00 3.04
N ARG A 319 12.59 10.29 2.74
CA ARG A 319 12.93 11.33 3.72
C ARG A 319 11.76 11.57 4.67
N PRO A 320 12.00 12.14 5.86
CA PRO A 320 10.93 12.69 6.69
C PRO A 320 9.95 13.54 5.90
N PHE A 321 8.65 13.26 6.08
CA PHE A 321 7.53 13.98 5.49
C PHE A 321 7.55 13.93 3.96
N GLN A 322 7.63 12.74 3.38
CA GLN A 322 7.71 12.54 1.93
C GLN A 322 6.72 11.47 1.46
N PHE A 323 6.23 11.61 0.22
CA PHE A 323 5.33 10.66 -0.43
C PHE A 323 6.05 9.70 -1.39
N CYS A 324 5.51 8.49 -1.55
CA CYS A 324 5.84 7.62 -2.66
C CYS A 324 5.03 7.98 -3.91
N ASN A 325 5.57 7.74 -5.10
CA ASN A 325 4.89 7.98 -6.36
C ASN A 325 5.15 6.81 -7.31
N LEU A 326 4.15 5.96 -7.54
CA LEU A 326 4.34 4.67 -8.19
C LEU A 326 3.67 4.62 -9.57
N VAL A 327 4.29 3.88 -10.48
CA VAL A 327 3.75 3.45 -11.77
C VAL A 327 4.27 2.03 -12.03
N GLU A 328 3.53 1.21 -12.75
CA GLU A 328 3.86 -0.20 -12.95
C GLU A 328 4.02 -0.53 -14.43
N ILE A 329 5.06 -1.29 -14.77
CA ILE A 329 5.22 -1.95 -16.06
C ILE A 329 4.74 -3.39 -15.92
N ASN A 330 3.91 -3.84 -16.87
CA ASN A 330 3.59 -5.26 -17.03
C ASN A 330 4.79 -5.97 -17.66
N ALA A 331 5.55 -6.72 -16.86
CA ALA A 331 6.73 -7.45 -17.30
C ALA A 331 6.40 -8.83 -17.91
N SER A 332 5.20 -9.37 -17.65
CA SER A 332 4.83 -10.73 -18.08
C SER A 332 4.65 -10.87 -19.59
N ASN A 333 4.20 -9.81 -20.26
CA ASN A 333 3.89 -9.84 -21.69
C ASN A 333 4.79 -8.89 -22.51
N VAL A 334 5.98 -8.56 -22.00
CA VAL A 334 6.99 -7.83 -22.77
C VAL A 334 7.44 -8.70 -23.93
N GLN A 335 7.46 -8.12 -25.13
CA GLN A 335 7.73 -8.85 -26.38
C GLN A 335 9.17 -8.71 -26.86
N SER A 336 9.80 -7.55 -26.64
CA SER A 336 11.17 -7.27 -27.07
C SER A 336 11.84 -6.22 -26.17
N GLN A 337 13.11 -5.94 -26.44
CA GLN A 337 13.84 -4.86 -25.78
C GLN A 337 13.22 -3.49 -26.06
N GLU A 338 12.77 -3.26 -27.30
CA GLU A 338 12.11 -2.03 -27.73
C GLU A 338 10.76 -1.85 -27.02
N ASP A 339 9.97 -2.92 -26.86
CA ASP A 339 8.71 -2.88 -26.11
C ASP A 339 8.95 -2.56 -24.62
N LEU A 340 10.00 -3.12 -24.01
CA LEU A 340 10.39 -2.77 -22.64
C LEU A 340 10.76 -1.29 -22.50
N GLU A 341 11.58 -0.78 -23.43
CA GLU A 341 12.01 0.62 -23.45
C GLU A 341 10.83 1.58 -23.65
N ALA A 342 9.91 1.27 -24.55
CA ALA A 342 8.72 2.08 -24.79
C ALA A 342 7.78 2.11 -23.55
N ARG A 343 7.59 0.96 -22.89
CA ARG A 343 6.84 0.90 -21.62
C ARG A 343 7.53 1.69 -20.51
N ALA A 344 8.86 1.61 -20.44
CA ALA A 344 9.65 2.35 -19.47
C ALA A 344 9.55 3.87 -19.69
N GLN A 345 9.54 4.32 -20.94
CA GLN A 345 9.30 5.72 -21.31
C GLN A 345 7.89 6.16 -20.90
N ALA A 346 6.85 5.44 -21.31
CA ALA A 346 5.47 5.78 -20.97
C ALA A 346 5.24 5.81 -19.44
N ALA A 347 5.81 4.84 -18.70
CA ALA A 347 5.74 4.81 -17.25
C ALA A 347 6.47 6.00 -16.62
N ALA A 348 7.69 6.34 -17.09
CA ALA A 348 8.43 7.48 -16.60
C ALA A 348 7.70 8.81 -16.87
N PHE A 349 7.09 8.96 -18.04
CA PHE A 349 6.27 10.11 -18.41
C PHE A 349 5.10 10.29 -17.43
N ILE A 350 4.26 9.26 -17.26
CA ILE A 350 3.12 9.27 -16.34
C ILE A 350 3.56 9.52 -14.90
N GLY A 351 4.62 8.82 -14.44
CA GLY A 351 5.15 9.01 -13.10
C GLY A 351 5.63 10.44 -12.86
N THR A 352 6.19 11.10 -13.87
CA THR A 352 6.65 12.48 -13.78
C THR A 352 5.49 13.48 -13.75
N LEU A 353 4.39 13.22 -14.48
CA LEU A 353 3.15 13.97 -14.32
C LEU A 353 2.62 13.86 -12.89
N GLN A 354 2.60 12.66 -12.31
CA GLN A 354 2.13 12.44 -10.93
C GLN A 354 3.00 13.17 -9.90
N ALA A 355 4.30 13.32 -10.14
CA ALA A 355 5.25 13.97 -9.22
C ALA A 355 4.97 15.47 -9.02
N SER A 356 4.19 16.12 -9.89
CA SER A 356 3.88 17.55 -9.82
C SER A 356 2.66 17.91 -8.96
N TYR A 357 1.98 16.91 -8.37
CA TYR A 357 0.76 17.11 -7.58
C TYR A 357 1.10 17.38 -6.11
N THR A 358 1.87 18.44 -5.84
CA THR A 358 2.50 18.70 -4.53
C THR A 358 1.81 19.74 -3.66
N ASP A 359 0.63 20.21 -4.06
CA ASP A 359 -0.13 21.19 -3.28
C ASP A 359 -0.91 20.52 -2.14
N PHE A 360 -0.28 20.52 -0.95
CA PHE A 360 -0.75 19.75 0.22
C PHE A 360 -1.41 20.65 1.27
N HIS A 361 -2.59 21.17 0.96
CA HIS A 361 -3.28 22.21 1.73
C HIS A 361 -3.38 21.99 3.27
N TYR A 362 -3.64 20.77 3.75
CA TYR A 362 -3.77 20.48 5.19
C TYR A 362 -2.42 20.22 5.89
N LEU A 363 -1.48 19.61 5.17
CA LEU A 363 -0.23 19.12 5.74
C LEU A 363 0.73 20.27 6.00
N ARG A 364 1.65 20.11 6.95
CA ARG A 364 2.69 21.12 7.17
C ARG A 364 3.51 21.34 5.89
N PRO A 365 3.97 22.57 5.61
CA PRO A 365 4.77 22.88 4.42
C PRO A 365 6.05 22.03 4.23
N ILE A 366 6.53 21.34 5.26
CA ILE A 366 7.65 20.40 5.15
C ILE A 366 7.32 19.23 4.21
N TRP A 367 6.07 18.76 4.18
CA TRP A 367 5.62 17.69 3.30
C TRP A 367 5.82 18.04 1.83
N GLN A 368 5.38 19.25 1.46
CA GLN A 368 5.53 19.78 0.10
C GLN A 368 7.01 19.94 -0.24
N ARG A 369 7.78 20.64 0.61
CA ARG A 369 9.21 20.88 0.37
C ARG A 369 10.02 19.59 0.23
N SER A 370 9.80 18.60 1.07
CA SER A 370 10.50 17.30 1.01
C SER A 370 10.13 16.51 -0.24
N THR A 371 8.86 16.54 -0.63
CA THR A 371 8.37 15.86 -1.83
C THR A 371 8.91 16.51 -3.10
N GLU A 372 8.83 17.84 -3.22
CA GLU A 372 9.38 18.60 -4.35
C GLU A 372 10.90 18.55 -4.44
N LYS A 373 11.61 18.39 -3.31
CA LYS A 373 13.08 18.32 -3.27
C LYS A 373 13.62 17.11 -4.04
N ASP A 374 13.00 15.96 -3.88
CA ASP A 374 13.42 14.72 -4.53
C ASP A 374 12.53 14.36 -5.73
N ALA A 375 11.33 14.94 -5.86
CA ALA A 375 10.38 14.75 -6.98
C ALA A 375 10.28 13.28 -7.42
N LEU A 376 10.12 12.38 -6.44
CA LEU A 376 10.30 10.94 -6.65
C LEU A 376 9.34 10.39 -7.70
N ILE A 377 9.84 9.43 -8.47
CA ILE A 377 9.03 8.48 -9.23
C ILE A 377 9.52 7.07 -8.89
N GLY A 378 8.63 6.10 -8.94
CA GLY A 378 8.89 4.70 -8.65
C GLY A 378 8.31 3.87 -9.78
N VAL A 379 9.07 3.76 -10.87
CA VAL A 379 8.77 2.85 -11.98
C VAL A 379 9.06 1.44 -11.52
N SER A 380 7.99 0.71 -11.23
CA SER A 380 7.97 -0.67 -10.77
C SER A 380 7.70 -1.63 -11.93
N MET A 381 8.03 -2.91 -11.73
CA MET A 381 7.68 -4.00 -12.63
C MET A 381 6.92 -5.08 -11.86
N THR A 382 5.82 -5.57 -12.43
CA THR A 382 5.10 -6.75 -11.95
C THR A 382 5.11 -7.86 -12.99
N GLY A 383 5.03 -9.11 -12.55
CA GLY A 383 5.10 -10.25 -13.46
C GLY A 383 6.52 -10.68 -13.81
N ILE A 384 7.51 -10.30 -13.00
CA ILE A 384 8.93 -10.59 -13.26
C ILE A 384 9.16 -12.11 -13.34
N ALA A 385 8.45 -12.89 -12.52
CA ALA A 385 8.56 -14.34 -12.50
C ALA A 385 7.95 -15.05 -13.73
N SER A 386 7.29 -14.34 -14.64
CA SER A 386 6.99 -14.87 -15.97
C SER A 386 8.24 -15.04 -16.86
N GLY A 387 9.40 -14.57 -16.40
CA GLY A 387 10.71 -14.83 -17.03
C GLY A 387 11.04 -13.95 -18.24
N LYS A 388 10.05 -13.40 -18.95
CA LYS A 388 10.26 -12.62 -20.19
C LYS A 388 11.25 -11.46 -20.02
N VAL A 389 11.14 -10.69 -18.95
CA VAL A 389 12.00 -9.53 -18.70
C VAL A 389 13.42 -9.91 -18.26
N MET A 390 13.63 -11.12 -17.75
CA MET A 390 14.93 -11.55 -17.22
C MET A 390 15.97 -11.77 -18.31
N GLY A 391 15.54 -12.06 -19.55
CA GLY A 391 16.40 -12.18 -20.73
C GLY A 391 16.71 -10.85 -21.43
N LEU A 392 16.17 -9.73 -20.94
CA LEU A 392 16.29 -8.41 -21.57
C LEU A 392 17.29 -7.51 -20.82
N ASN A 393 17.74 -6.45 -21.48
CA ASN A 393 18.59 -5.43 -20.90
C ASN A 393 17.75 -4.42 -20.10
N VAL A 394 17.37 -4.80 -18.89
CA VAL A 394 16.60 -3.92 -17.98
C VAL A 394 17.37 -2.66 -17.62
N THR A 395 18.70 -2.69 -17.58
CA THR A 395 19.53 -1.50 -17.28
C THR A 395 19.43 -0.44 -18.38
N LYS A 396 19.33 -0.84 -19.66
CA LYS A 396 19.08 0.09 -20.77
C LYS A 396 17.72 0.76 -20.63
N ALA A 397 16.68 0.01 -20.24
CA ALA A 397 15.37 0.60 -19.96
C ALA A 397 15.40 1.61 -18.79
N VAL A 398 16.24 1.41 -17.77
CA VAL A 398 16.45 2.43 -16.72
C VAL A 398 17.03 3.74 -17.27
N THR A 399 17.93 3.66 -18.26
CA THR A 399 18.44 4.86 -18.94
C THR A 399 17.30 5.65 -19.58
N ILE A 400 16.39 4.97 -20.27
CA ILE A 400 15.18 5.59 -20.85
C ILE A 400 14.33 6.26 -19.76
N VAL A 401 14.11 5.59 -18.62
CA VAL A 401 13.38 6.19 -17.48
C VAL A 401 14.02 7.50 -17.02
N LYS A 402 15.35 7.55 -16.93
CA LYS A 402 16.09 8.74 -16.46
C LYS A 402 16.05 9.89 -17.45
N GLU A 403 16.22 9.59 -18.74
CA GLU A 403 16.17 10.57 -19.81
C GLU A 403 14.78 11.18 -19.91
N GLU A 404 13.75 10.33 -19.90
CA GLU A 404 12.36 10.76 -20.00
C GLU A 404 11.92 11.56 -18.78
N ASN A 405 12.23 11.11 -17.55
CA ASN A 405 11.94 11.90 -16.36
C ASN A 405 12.60 13.27 -16.39
N LYS A 406 13.87 13.36 -16.83
CA LYS A 406 14.57 14.64 -16.92
C LYS A 406 13.92 15.56 -17.96
N ARG A 407 13.53 15.03 -19.12
CA ARG A 407 12.84 15.76 -20.18
C ARG A 407 11.50 16.31 -19.68
N VAL A 408 10.64 15.44 -19.18
CA VAL A 408 9.29 15.80 -18.75
C VAL A 408 9.34 16.72 -17.52
N ALA A 409 10.23 16.46 -16.55
CA ALA A 409 10.38 17.35 -15.39
C ALA A 409 10.74 18.79 -15.80
N ALA A 410 11.57 18.95 -16.83
CA ALA A 410 11.90 20.26 -17.39
C ALA A 410 10.69 20.93 -18.05
N LEU A 411 9.87 20.19 -18.78
CA LEU A 411 8.61 20.69 -19.36
C LEU A 411 7.63 21.16 -18.28
N LEU A 412 7.53 20.41 -17.18
CA LEU A 412 6.63 20.72 -16.06
C LEU A 412 7.18 21.79 -15.10
N GLY A 413 8.44 22.21 -15.25
CA GLY A 413 9.10 23.13 -14.32
C GLY A 413 9.36 22.56 -12.92
N ILE A 414 9.43 21.22 -12.78
CA ILE A 414 9.74 20.54 -11.50
C ILE A 414 11.17 20.00 -11.50
N LYS A 415 11.65 19.57 -10.32
CA LYS A 415 12.97 18.90 -10.23
C LYS A 415 12.92 17.53 -10.88
N SER A 416 14.04 17.09 -11.45
CA SER A 416 14.21 15.68 -11.82
C SER A 416 14.27 14.80 -10.57
N ALA A 417 13.78 13.58 -10.71
CA ALA A 417 13.63 12.64 -9.63
C ALA A 417 14.99 12.22 -9.06
N ALA A 418 15.11 12.18 -7.72
CA ALA A 418 16.31 11.73 -7.03
C ALA A 418 16.51 10.21 -7.13
N ARG A 419 15.42 9.47 -7.31
CA ARG A 419 15.33 8.01 -7.44
C ARG A 419 14.13 7.70 -8.32
N LEU A 420 14.26 6.73 -9.21
CA LEU A 420 13.31 6.54 -10.31
C LEU A 420 12.69 5.15 -10.41
N THR A 421 13.38 4.11 -9.97
CA THR A 421 12.97 2.71 -10.18
C THR A 421 12.89 1.98 -8.84
N CYS A 422 11.94 1.06 -8.73
CA CYS A 422 11.73 0.22 -7.55
C CYS A 422 11.10 -1.11 -8.00
N VAL A 423 10.78 -2.00 -7.05
CA VAL A 423 9.78 -3.05 -7.28
C VAL A 423 8.86 -3.11 -6.06
N LYS A 424 7.57 -2.86 -6.30
CA LYS A 424 6.54 -2.94 -5.27
C LYS A 424 5.96 -4.36 -5.20
N PRO A 425 5.38 -4.77 -4.06
CA PRO A 425 4.64 -6.02 -3.94
C PRO A 425 3.25 -5.82 -4.56
N ALA A 426 3.07 -6.24 -5.80
CA ALA A 426 2.00 -5.80 -6.68
C ALA A 426 0.68 -6.60 -6.49
N GLY A 427 0.12 -6.70 -5.29
CA GLY A 427 -1.01 -7.58 -4.96
C GLY A 427 -2.24 -7.42 -5.87
N THR A 428 -2.95 -6.28 -5.77
CA THR A 428 -4.12 -6.04 -6.64
C THR A 428 -3.71 -5.65 -8.07
N THR A 429 -2.52 -5.08 -8.24
CA THR A 429 -2.00 -4.70 -9.57
C THR A 429 -1.79 -5.91 -10.45
N SER A 430 -1.26 -7.00 -9.90
CA SER A 430 -1.00 -8.21 -10.66
C SER A 430 -2.28 -8.90 -11.08
N LEU A 431 -3.34 -8.84 -10.26
CA LEU A 431 -4.68 -9.30 -10.66
C LEU A 431 -5.24 -8.45 -11.81
N ALA A 432 -5.17 -7.12 -11.72
CA ALA A 432 -5.61 -6.23 -12.80
C ALA A 432 -4.80 -6.43 -14.10
N LEU A 433 -3.55 -6.87 -14.01
CA LEU A 433 -2.69 -7.12 -15.19
C LEU A 433 -2.64 -8.60 -15.61
N GLY A 434 -3.23 -9.53 -14.86
CA GLY A 434 -3.12 -10.96 -15.07
C GLY A 434 -1.66 -11.47 -15.02
N THR A 435 -0.91 -11.09 -13.98
CA THR A 435 0.52 -11.42 -13.82
C THR A 435 0.84 -12.02 -12.45
N SER A 436 2.08 -12.51 -12.26
CA SER A 436 2.62 -12.73 -10.91
C SER A 436 2.87 -11.40 -10.19
N SER A 437 2.92 -11.43 -8.86
CA SER A 437 2.96 -10.22 -8.05
C SER A 437 4.38 -9.66 -7.91
N GLY A 438 4.68 -8.53 -8.54
CA GLY A 438 5.98 -7.87 -8.43
C GLY A 438 7.12 -8.80 -8.84
N ILE A 439 7.98 -9.12 -7.87
CA ILE A 439 9.13 -10.02 -7.98
C ILE A 439 8.79 -11.51 -7.72
N HIS A 440 7.65 -11.79 -7.10
CA HIS A 440 7.28 -13.13 -6.63
C HIS A 440 6.90 -14.08 -7.76
N ALA A 441 7.14 -15.36 -7.51
CA ALA A 441 6.71 -16.47 -8.36
C ALA A 441 5.20 -16.52 -8.57
N TRP A 442 4.81 -17.21 -9.63
CA TRP A 442 3.44 -17.69 -9.80
C TRP A 442 3.10 -18.72 -8.72
N HIS A 443 1.82 -18.87 -8.40
CA HIS A 443 1.41 -19.85 -7.39
C HIS A 443 1.77 -21.27 -7.85
N ASN A 444 1.29 -21.71 -9.00
CA ASN A 444 1.63 -22.99 -9.61
C ASN A 444 1.43 -22.90 -11.13
N ASP A 445 1.69 -23.99 -11.85
CA ASP A 445 1.39 -24.10 -13.29
C ASP A 445 -0.12 -23.94 -13.55
N PHE A 446 -0.93 -24.64 -12.75
CA PHE A 446 -2.39 -24.53 -12.73
C PHE A 446 -2.89 -24.37 -11.30
N TYR A 447 -3.80 -23.43 -11.09
CA TYR A 447 -4.37 -23.17 -9.77
C TYR A 447 -5.70 -22.42 -9.87
N ILE A 448 -6.51 -22.52 -8.83
CA ILE A 448 -7.75 -21.75 -8.68
C ILE A 448 -7.44 -20.50 -7.87
N ARG A 449 -7.84 -19.34 -8.38
CA ARG A 449 -7.73 -18.05 -7.70
C ARG A 449 -9.09 -17.62 -7.19
N ARG A 450 -9.19 -17.38 -5.88
CA ARG A 450 -10.44 -17.00 -5.22
C ARG A 450 -10.48 -15.53 -4.82
N LEU A 451 -11.63 -14.89 -4.98
CA LEU A 451 -11.97 -13.56 -4.46
C LEU A 451 -13.24 -13.65 -3.61
N ARG A 452 -13.29 -12.96 -2.47
CA ARG A 452 -14.53 -12.86 -1.69
C ARG A 452 -15.38 -11.69 -2.17
N VAL A 453 -16.70 -11.88 -2.16
CA VAL A 453 -17.69 -10.87 -2.53
C VAL A 453 -18.85 -10.91 -1.53
N GLY A 454 -19.33 -9.73 -1.11
CA GLY A 454 -20.53 -9.65 -0.28
C GLY A 454 -21.78 -10.02 -1.08
N LYS A 455 -22.67 -10.83 -0.52
CA LYS A 455 -23.93 -11.23 -1.17
C LYS A 455 -24.91 -10.08 -1.39
N ASN A 456 -24.68 -8.95 -0.70
CA ASN A 456 -25.40 -7.70 -0.86
C ASN A 456 -24.85 -6.81 -1.98
N GLU A 457 -23.72 -7.16 -2.61
CA GLU A 457 -23.13 -6.38 -3.70
C GLU A 457 -23.83 -6.68 -5.03
N PRO A 458 -24.10 -5.67 -5.89
CA PRO A 458 -24.75 -5.88 -7.18
C PRO A 458 -24.06 -6.91 -8.09
N ILE A 459 -22.72 -6.94 -8.07
CA ILE A 459 -21.94 -7.90 -8.86
C ILE A 459 -22.24 -9.35 -8.47
N TYR A 460 -22.52 -9.64 -7.19
CA TYR A 460 -22.86 -11.00 -6.76
C TYR A 460 -24.16 -11.47 -7.40
N GLN A 461 -25.21 -10.64 -7.40
CA GLN A 461 -26.50 -10.98 -8.00
C GLN A 461 -26.36 -11.27 -9.49
N TYR A 462 -25.64 -10.39 -10.20
CA TYR A 462 -25.32 -10.58 -11.62
C TYR A 462 -24.57 -11.90 -11.88
N LEU A 463 -23.55 -12.20 -11.08
CA LEU A 463 -22.76 -13.43 -11.24
C LEU A 463 -23.58 -14.69 -10.92
N VAL A 464 -24.47 -14.67 -9.92
CA VAL A 464 -25.34 -15.82 -9.66
C VAL A 464 -26.30 -16.08 -10.82
N GLU A 465 -26.86 -15.02 -11.42
CA GLU A 465 -27.82 -15.15 -12.53
C GLU A 465 -27.17 -15.59 -13.85
N ASN A 466 -25.94 -15.14 -14.11
CA ASN A 466 -25.31 -15.28 -15.44
C ASN A 466 -24.07 -16.20 -15.45
N HIS A 467 -23.42 -16.37 -14.29
CA HIS A 467 -22.12 -17.01 -14.13
C HIS A 467 -22.04 -17.87 -12.85
N SER A 468 -23.09 -18.63 -12.56
CA SER A 468 -23.17 -19.47 -11.34
C SER A 468 -21.99 -20.45 -11.20
N GLU A 469 -21.32 -20.81 -12.30
CA GLU A 469 -20.11 -21.63 -12.32
C GLU A 469 -18.90 -20.99 -11.61
N LEU A 470 -18.89 -19.66 -11.47
CA LEU A 470 -17.84 -18.91 -10.79
C LEU A 470 -18.10 -18.75 -9.29
N ILE A 471 -19.32 -19.00 -8.81
CA ILE A 471 -19.76 -18.59 -7.47
C ILE A 471 -20.04 -19.79 -6.57
N GLU A 472 -19.51 -19.73 -5.36
CA GLU A 472 -19.86 -20.63 -4.26
C GLU A 472 -20.04 -19.86 -2.95
N ASP A 473 -20.72 -20.47 -1.97
CA ASP A 473 -20.87 -19.87 -0.63
C ASP A 473 -19.54 -19.85 0.12
N GLU A 474 -19.27 -18.77 0.86
CA GLU A 474 -18.10 -18.73 1.75
C GLU A 474 -18.33 -19.65 2.95
N TYR A 475 -17.36 -20.52 3.25
CA TYR A 475 -17.53 -21.63 4.17
C TYR A 475 -17.84 -21.21 5.61
N PHE A 476 -17.20 -20.14 6.12
CA PHE A 476 -17.35 -19.67 7.49
C PHE A 476 -18.48 -18.64 7.65
N ARG A 477 -18.84 -17.94 6.56
CA ARG A 477 -19.88 -16.90 6.51
C ARG A 477 -20.80 -17.06 5.29
N PRO A 478 -21.47 -18.21 5.12
CA PRO A 478 -22.28 -18.47 3.93
C PRO A 478 -23.53 -17.59 3.87
N HIS A 479 -23.95 -16.98 4.99
CA HIS A 479 -25.16 -16.16 5.06
C HIS A 479 -25.01 -14.78 4.42
N ASP A 480 -23.79 -14.25 4.31
CA ASP A 480 -23.56 -12.88 3.80
C ASP A 480 -22.37 -12.74 2.83
N THR A 481 -21.53 -13.76 2.70
CA THR A 481 -20.33 -13.73 1.85
C THR A 481 -20.34 -14.91 0.89
N ALA A 482 -19.87 -14.68 -0.32
CA ALA A 482 -19.63 -15.68 -1.35
C ALA A 482 -18.19 -15.59 -1.87
N VAL A 483 -17.79 -16.60 -2.63
CA VAL A 483 -16.46 -16.73 -3.22
C VAL A 483 -16.57 -16.87 -4.72
N ILE A 484 -15.80 -16.04 -5.43
CA ILE A 484 -15.60 -16.08 -6.87
C ILE A 484 -14.35 -16.92 -7.13
N SER A 485 -14.48 -18.06 -7.80
CA SER A 485 -13.40 -19.01 -8.08
C SER A 485 -13.07 -19.02 -9.58
N VAL A 486 -11.87 -18.56 -9.95
CA VAL A 486 -11.44 -18.46 -11.35
C VAL A 486 -10.19 -19.32 -11.58
N PRO A 487 -10.18 -20.25 -12.55
CA PRO A 487 -8.99 -21.04 -12.85
C PRO A 487 -7.90 -20.13 -13.44
N GLN A 488 -6.64 -20.36 -13.10
CA GLN A 488 -5.48 -19.60 -13.59
C GLN A 488 -4.39 -20.55 -14.06
N LYS A 489 -3.65 -20.12 -15.08
CA LYS A 489 -2.51 -20.82 -15.65
C LYS A 489 -1.29 -19.90 -15.66
N ALA A 490 -0.16 -20.37 -15.13
CA ALA A 490 1.09 -19.65 -15.26
C ALA A 490 1.60 -19.73 -16.72
N PRO A 491 2.30 -18.69 -17.22
CA PRO A 491 2.95 -18.78 -18.52
C PRO A 491 3.94 -19.94 -18.58
N GLU A 492 4.13 -20.49 -19.77
CA GLU A 492 5.11 -21.56 -19.99
C GLU A 492 6.52 -21.13 -19.56
N ASN A 493 7.22 -22.00 -18.82
CA ASN A 493 8.55 -21.75 -18.22
C ASN A 493 8.58 -20.60 -17.18
N ALA A 494 7.43 -20.19 -16.63
CA ALA A 494 7.41 -19.27 -15.51
C ALA A 494 7.99 -19.90 -14.24
N ILE A 495 8.50 -19.06 -13.35
CA ILE A 495 8.94 -19.47 -12.02
C ILE A 495 7.69 -19.62 -11.13
N THR A 496 7.54 -20.79 -10.52
CA THR A 496 6.46 -21.12 -9.58
C THR A 496 6.97 -21.15 -8.14
N ARG A 497 6.06 -21.18 -7.17
CA ARG A 497 6.38 -21.08 -5.72
C ARG A 497 7.25 -22.21 -5.18
N ASN A 498 7.54 -23.23 -6.00
CA ASN A 498 8.43 -24.34 -5.66
C ASN A 498 9.91 -23.93 -5.67
N GLU A 499 10.24 -22.71 -6.11
CA GLU A 499 11.58 -22.15 -6.00
C GLU A 499 12.11 -22.15 -4.55
N SER A 500 13.44 -22.16 -4.38
CA SER A 500 14.05 -21.99 -3.07
C SER A 500 13.97 -20.54 -2.61
N ALA A 501 14.10 -20.31 -1.29
CA ALA A 501 14.21 -18.95 -0.77
C ALA A 501 15.43 -18.21 -1.37
N ILE A 502 16.52 -18.93 -1.62
CA ILE A 502 17.77 -18.39 -2.20
C ILE A 502 17.58 -17.98 -3.66
N ASP A 503 16.83 -18.73 -4.46
CA ASP A 503 16.55 -18.36 -5.86
C ASP A 503 15.80 -17.02 -5.95
N LEU A 504 14.82 -16.81 -5.07
CA LEU A 504 14.11 -15.53 -4.95
C LEU A 504 15.07 -14.41 -4.51
N LEU A 505 15.93 -14.65 -3.52
CA LEU A 505 16.91 -13.67 -3.05
C LEU A 505 17.93 -13.30 -4.14
N GLU A 506 18.37 -14.27 -4.94
CA GLU A 506 19.23 -14.04 -6.09
C GLU A 506 18.53 -13.24 -7.19
N ARG A 507 17.25 -13.53 -7.45
CA ARG A 507 16.43 -12.71 -8.36
C ARG A 507 16.28 -11.28 -7.83
N ILE A 508 16.08 -11.09 -6.53
CA ILE A 508 16.05 -9.78 -5.88
C ILE A 508 17.38 -9.05 -6.09
N ARG A 509 18.52 -9.71 -5.85
CA ARG A 509 19.85 -9.14 -6.04
C ARG A 509 20.09 -8.72 -7.49
N PHE A 510 19.69 -9.55 -8.45
CA PHE A 510 19.76 -9.22 -9.88
C PHE A 510 18.97 -7.94 -10.19
N ILE A 511 17.69 -7.89 -9.79
CA ILE A 511 16.81 -6.74 -10.06
C ILE A 511 17.29 -5.49 -9.31
N THR A 512 17.74 -5.61 -8.07
CA THR A 512 18.35 -4.46 -7.37
C THR A 512 19.53 -3.90 -8.17
N ASN A 513 20.44 -4.77 -8.62
CA ASN A 513 21.66 -4.34 -9.31
C ASN A 513 21.41 -3.80 -10.71
N LYS A 514 20.40 -4.32 -11.41
CA LYS A 514 20.16 -4.01 -12.83
C LYS A 514 19.02 -3.02 -13.08
N TRP A 515 18.08 -2.89 -12.15
CA TRP A 515 16.91 -2.01 -12.24
C TRP A 515 16.92 -0.90 -11.19
N VAL A 516 17.02 -1.23 -9.90
CA VAL A 516 16.86 -0.26 -8.80
C VAL A 516 18.07 0.67 -8.65
N ARG A 517 19.28 0.10 -8.52
CA ARG A 517 20.52 0.87 -8.33
C ARG A 517 20.83 1.80 -9.51
N PRO A 518 20.67 1.40 -10.79
CA PRO A 518 20.93 2.32 -11.91
C PRO A 518 19.96 3.52 -11.95
N GLY A 519 18.77 3.37 -11.38
CA GLY A 519 17.75 4.43 -11.27
C GLY A 519 17.92 5.31 -10.04
N TYR A 520 18.97 5.13 -9.25
CA TYR A 520 19.37 6.04 -8.19
C TYR A 520 20.21 7.21 -8.75
N VAL A 521 19.87 8.43 -8.36
CA VAL A 521 20.62 9.65 -8.73
C VAL A 521 21.29 10.25 -7.50
N LYS A 522 20.54 10.45 -6.41
CA LYS A 522 21.02 11.06 -5.16
C LYS A 522 20.16 10.68 -3.96
N GLY A 523 20.69 10.82 -2.76
CA GLY A 523 20.00 10.53 -1.50
C GLY A 523 20.89 9.81 -0.51
N GLN A 524 20.32 9.35 0.62
CA GLN A 524 21.03 8.48 1.57
C GLN A 524 20.72 7.00 1.33
N ASN A 525 19.49 6.71 0.90
CA ASN A 525 19.04 5.37 0.55
C ASN A 525 18.58 5.33 -0.90
N THR A 526 18.68 4.17 -1.53
CA THR A 526 18.00 3.84 -2.78
C THR A 526 16.52 3.54 -2.51
N HIS A 527 15.73 3.38 -3.57
CA HIS A 527 14.52 2.55 -3.46
C HIS A 527 14.91 1.09 -3.25
N ASN A 528 13.92 0.20 -3.19
CA ASN A 528 14.10 -1.19 -2.82
C ASN A 528 13.26 -2.12 -3.71
N VAL A 529 13.59 -3.40 -3.66
CA VAL A 529 12.70 -4.47 -4.10
C VAL A 529 11.97 -4.97 -2.87
N SER A 530 10.69 -4.65 -2.76
CA SER A 530 9.86 -5.17 -1.69
C SER A 530 9.51 -6.63 -1.97
N ALA A 531 9.87 -7.51 -1.05
CA ALA A 531 9.51 -8.91 -1.11
C ALA A 531 9.26 -9.49 0.27
N THR A 532 8.38 -10.49 0.30
CA THR A 532 8.24 -11.46 1.39
C THR A 532 8.98 -12.73 1.00
N ILE A 533 9.87 -13.21 1.86
CA ILE A 533 10.67 -14.42 1.69
C ILE A 533 10.07 -15.48 2.62
N SER A 534 9.43 -16.50 2.05
CA SER A 534 8.97 -17.67 2.81
C SER A 534 10.12 -18.66 2.91
N ILE A 535 10.51 -19.02 4.14
CA ILE A 535 11.73 -19.80 4.42
C ILE A 535 11.33 -21.17 4.97
N LYS A 536 11.75 -22.25 4.31
CA LYS A 536 11.56 -23.61 4.81
C LYS A 536 12.50 -23.89 5.99
N GLU A 537 12.15 -24.85 6.85
CA GLU A 537 12.90 -25.11 8.09
C GLU A 537 14.41 -25.35 7.88
N GLY A 538 14.79 -26.00 6.77
CA GLY A 538 16.19 -26.25 6.41
C GLY A 538 16.93 -25.09 5.72
N GLU A 539 16.26 -23.99 5.37
CA GLU A 539 16.84 -22.88 4.61
C GLU A 539 17.25 -21.68 5.50
N TRP A 540 16.86 -21.67 6.79
CA TRP A 540 17.03 -20.50 7.67
C TRP A 540 18.48 -20.03 7.83
N GLU A 541 19.43 -20.95 7.99
CA GLU A 541 20.84 -20.60 8.17
C GLU A 541 21.45 -20.01 6.89
N GLU A 542 21.16 -20.63 5.74
CA GLU A 542 21.66 -20.17 4.44
C GLU A 542 21.08 -18.79 4.10
N VAL A 543 19.79 -18.59 4.34
CA VAL A 543 19.13 -17.30 4.14
C VAL A 543 19.72 -16.25 5.08
N ALA A 544 19.95 -16.56 6.36
CA ALA A 544 20.56 -15.61 7.31
C ALA A 544 21.92 -15.10 6.81
N GLU A 545 22.78 -16.03 6.35
CA GLU A 545 24.10 -15.70 5.84
C GLU A 545 24.00 -14.88 4.56
N TRP A 546 23.12 -15.27 3.63
CA TRP A 546 22.88 -14.51 2.41
C TRP A 546 22.46 -13.08 2.71
N MET A 547 21.50 -12.90 3.62
CA MET A 547 20.98 -11.59 4.01
C MET A 547 22.07 -10.72 4.63
N TRP A 548 22.88 -11.27 5.53
CA TRP A 548 24.01 -10.55 6.11
C TRP A 548 25.04 -10.12 5.05
N GLN A 549 25.48 -11.05 4.19
CA GLN A 549 26.49 -10.80 3.16
C GLN A 549 26.00 -9.81 2.11
N ASN A 550 24.74 -9.92 1.72
CA ASN A 550 24.13 -9.10 0.68
C ASN A 550 23.37 -7.89 1.24
N ARG A 551 23.51 -7.53 2.52
CA ARG A 551 22.74 -6.42 3.14
C ARG A 551 22.76 -5.13 2.32
N GLY A 552 23.83 -4.85 1.56
CA GLY A 552 23.89 -3.69 0.66
C GLY A 552 22.90 -3.70 -0.53
N VAL A 553 22.21 -4.81 -0.82
CA VAL A 553 21.32 -4.97 -1.99
C VAL A 553 19.83 -4.85 -1.66
N TYR A 554 19.47 -4.59 -0.41
CA TYR A 554 18.09 -4.35 0.00
C TYR A 554 18.04 -3.41 1.20
N ASN A 555 17.00 -2.59 1.32
CA ASN A 555 16.76 -1.80 2.53
C ASN A 555 15.98 -2.63 3.56
N GLY A 556 14.90 -3.28 3.17
CA GLY A 556 14.18 -4.21 4.02
C GLY A 556 13.57 -5.34 3.20
N LEU A 557 13.45 -6.50 3.81
CA LEU A 557 12.76 -7.67 3.27
C LEU A 557 11.92 -8.25 4.40
N SER A 558 10.71 -8.70 4.10
CA SER A 558 9.89 -9.44 5.06
C SER A 558 10.27 -10.91 4.99
N VAL A 559 10.44 -11.57 6.13
CA VAL A 559 10.79 -12.99 6.21
C VAL A 559 9.72 -13.70 7.01
N LEU A 560 9.25 -14.86 6.54
CA LEU A 560 8.21 -15.63 7.20
C LEU A 560 8.58 -17.11 7.17
N PRO A 561 8.28 -17.89 8.22
CA PRO A 561 8.31 -19.35 8.12
C PRO A 561 7.39 -19.81 6.98
N TYR A 562 7.85 -20.76 6.19
CA TYR A 562 7.00 -21.46 5.23
C TYR A 562 6.05 -22.38 6.00
N THR A 563 4.76 -22.26 5.74
CA THR A 563 3.72 -23.08 6.37
C THR A 563 2.81 -23.70 5.31
N ASP A 564 2.70 -25.02 5.31
CA ASP A 564 1.70 -25.75 4.52
C ASP A 564 0.33 -25.66 5.20
N HIS A 565 -0.31 -24.50 5.11
CA HIS A 565 -1.68 -24.38 5.57
C HIS A 565 -2.65 -24.69 4.42
N THR A 566 -3.36 -25.80 4.54
CA THR A 566 -4.53 -26.12 3.72
C THR A 566 -5.78 -25.57 4.41
N TYR A 567 -6.14 -24.32 4.11
CA TYR A 567 -7.43 -23.78 4.52
C TYR A 567 -8.51 -24.15 3.51
N ILE A 568 -9.72 -24.43 3.99
CA ILE A 568 -10.91 -24.54 3.15
C ILE A 568 -11.10 -23.20 2.43
N GLN A 569 -11.28 -23.23 1.10
CA GLN A 569 -11.38 -22.04 0.24
C GLN A 569 -10.17 -21.09 0.34
N SER A 570 -8.98 -21.66 0.35
CA SER A 570 -7.74 -20.88 0.26
C SER A 570 -7.77 -19.91 -0.93
N PRO A 571 -7.24 -18.67 -0.78
CA PRO A 571 -7.20 -17.68 -1.86
C PRO A 571 -6.51 -18.19 -3.13
N PHE A 572 -5.58 -19.13 -2.95
CA PHE A 572 -4.97 -19.90 -4.02
C PHE A 572 -5.13 -21.39 -3.67
N GLU A 573 -5.53 -22.19 -4.63
CA GLU A 573 -5.63 -23.64 -4.49
C GLU A 573 -5.00 -24.31 -5.70
N ASP A 574 -4.11 -25.27 -5.47
CA ASP A 574 -3.56 -26.08 -6.56
C ASP A 574 -4.64 -26.87 -7.27
N CYS A 575 -4.51 -26.97 -8.58
CA CYS A 575 -5.27 -27.94 -9.36
C CYS A 575 -4.38 -28.58 -10.42
N ASP A 576 -4.81 -29.71 -10.96
CA ASP A 576 -4.19 -30.30 -12.14
C ASP A 576 -4.75 -29.69 -13.43
N GLU A 577 -4.14 -30.04 -14.55
CA GLU A 577 -4.56 -29.58 -15.88
C GLU A 577 -5.99 -30.05 -16.23
N GLU A 578 -6.41 -31.23 -15.77
CA GLU A 578 -7.76 -31.76 -16.02
C GLU A 578 -8.84 -30.88 -15.36
N ILE A 579 -8.65 -30.51 -14.09
CA ILE A 579 -9.53 -29.60 -13.37
C ILE A 579 -9.52 -28.21 -14.02
N TYR A 580 -8.33 -27.70 -14.39
CA TYR A 580 -8.21 -26.42 -15.08
C TYR A 580 -9.03 -26.39 -16.38
N GLU A 581 -8.81 -27.36 -17.28
CA GLU A 581 -9.51 -27.44 -18.56
C GLU A 581 -11.01 -27.67 -18.39
N LYS A 582 -11.42 -28.45 -17.38
CA LYS A 582 -12.84 -28.61 -17.03
C LYS A 582 -13.48 -27.28 -16.64
N MET A 583 -12.86 -26.49 -15.75
CA MET A 583 -13.38 -25.18 -15.37
C MET A 583 -13.39 -24.20 -16.56
N MET A 584 -12.34 -24.22 -17.39
CA MET A 584 -12.27 -23.42 -18.61
C MET A 584 -13.39 -23.75 -19.60
N SER A 585 -13.78 -25.02 -19.73
CA SER A 585 -14.85 -25.43 -20.65
C SER A 585 -16.24 -24.86 -20.28
N SER A 586 -16.48 -24.62 -18.99
CA SER A 586 -17.70 -23.97 -18.50
C SER A 586 -17.64 -22.44 -18.53
N LEU A 587 -16.44 -21.87 -18.63
CA LEU A 587 -16.21 -20.45 -18.43
C LEU A 587 -16.68 -19.62 -19.64
N ARG A 588 -17.42 -18.55 -19.37
CA ARG A 588 -17.92 -17.59 -20.37
C ARG A 588 -17.44 -16.19 -20.01
N ASP A 589 -17.36 -15.30 -21.01
CA ASP A 589 -16.98 -13.91 -20.76
C ASP A 589 -17.99 -13.22 -19.83
N VAL A 590 -17.48 -12.38 -18.93
CA VAL A 590 -18.27 -11.68 -17.91
C VAL A 590 -18.43 -10.22 -18.33
N ASP A 591 -19.66 -9.83 -18.68
CA ASP A 591 -19.97 -8.46 -19.08
C ASP A 591 -20.39 -7.60 -17.88
N LEU A 592 -19.41 -6.89 -17.32
CA LEU A 592 -19.61 -6.06 -16.13
C LEU A 592 -20.40 -4.76 -16.41
N ASP A 593 -20.66 -4.40 -17.68
CA ASP A 593 -21.56 -3.28 -17.99
C ASP A 593 -23.02 -3.63 -17.70
N MET A 594 -23.35 -4.91 -17.54
CA MET A 594 -24.67 -5.42 -17.17
C MET A 594 -24.93 -5.39 -15.65
N VAL A 595 -23.93 -5.05 -14.84
CA VAL A 595 -24.11 -4.91 -13.38
C VAL A 595 -24.82 -3.60 -13.06
N ILE A 596 -26.09 -3.69 -12.68
CA ILE A 596 -26.91 -2.52 -12.34
C ILE A 596 -26.78 -2.18 -10.85
N GLU A 597 -26.34 -0.95 -10.57
CA GLU A 597 -26.19 -0.38 -9.23
C GLU A 597 -26.97 0.94 -9.15
N TYR A 598 -28.17 0.91 -8.54
CA TYR A 598 -29.02 2.11 -8.40
C TYR A 598 -28.48 3.17 -7.43
N SER A 599 -27.59 2.77 -6.53
CA SER A 599 -27.00 3.64 -5.52
C SER A 599 -25.57 3.21 -5.27
N ASP A 600 -24.67 4.18 -5.09
CA ASP A 600 -23.27 3.92 -4.76
C ASP A 600 -23.17 3.23 -3.39
N ASN A 601 -23.01 1.91 -3.43
CA ASN A 601 -22.77 1.05 -2.28
C ASN A 601 -21.28 0.74 -2.12
N THR A 602 -20.38 1.50 -2.80
CA THR A 602 -18.94 1.26 -2.73
C THR A 602 -18.50 1.23 -1.27
N ASN A 603 -18.09 0.04 -0.86
CA ASN A 603 -17.38 -0.11 0.39
C ASN A 603 -15.89 0.10 0.10
N LEU A 604 -15.37 1.28 0.45
CA LEU A 604 -13.96 1.58 0.29
C LEU A 604 -13.07 0.76 1.25
N ALA A 605 -13.65 -0.02 2.18
CA ALA A 605 -12.97 -1.01 3.00
C ALA A 605 -12.53 -2.23 2.15
N GLY A 606 -11.51 -2.03 1.31
CA GLY A 606 -10.83 -3.08 0.55
C GLY A 606 -9.47 -3.46 1.13
N GLU A 607 -8.90 -4.57 0.64
CA GLU A 607 -7.56 -5.07 0.98
C GLU A 607 -6.43 -4.10 0.59
N ILE A 608 -5.21 -4.38 1.06
CA ILE A 608 -4.03 -3.55 0.80
C ILE A 608 -3.66 -3.70 -0.70
N ALA A 609 -3.74 -2.61 -1.48
CA ALA A 609 -3.36 -2.58 -2.90
C ALA A 609 -1.93 -3.08 -3.19
N CYS A 610 -1.05 -3.02 -2.18
CA CYS A 610 0.33 -3.46 -2.21
C CYS A 610 0.60 -4.67 -1.26
N SER A 611 -0.34 -5.59 -1.07
CA SER A 611 -0.05 -6.86 -0.37
C SER A 611 0.15 -7.99 -1.39
N GLY A 612 1.38 -8.11 -1.91
CA GLY A 612 1.81 -9.31 -2.63
C GLY A 612 2.20 -10.40 -1.62
N GLY A 613 1.64 -11.61 -1.75
CA GLY A 613 2.04 -12.78 -0.94
C GLY A 613 1.51 -12.85 0.50
N SER A 614 0.99 -11.76 1.09
CA SER A 614 0.51 -11.75 2.48
C SER A 614 -0.99 -12.05 2.67
N CYS A 615 -1.71 -12.46 1.62
CA CYS A 615 -3.12 -12.86 1.70
C CYS A 615 -3.36 -14.22 2.38
N SER A 616 -2.31 -14.94 2.82
CA SER A 616 -2.43 -16.21 3.53
C SER A 616 -2.60 -16.06 5.05
N ILE A 617 -2.39 -14.86 5.61
CA ILE A 617 -2.45 -14.65 7.06
C ILE A 617 -3.61 -13.72 7.40
N SER A 618 -4.81 -14.30 7.48
CA SER A 618 -5.86 -13.74 8.33
C SER A 618 -5.65 -14.29 9.73
N TYR A 619 -5.08 -13.48 10.63
CA TYR A 619 -5.31 -13.69 12.05
C TYR A 619 -6.82 -13.50 12.28
N LEU A 620 -7.43 -14.48 12.98
CA LEU A 620 -8.85 -14.55 13.32
C LEU A 620 -9.44 -13.20 13.74
#